data_AF-A0A382HT20-F1
#
_entry.id   AF-A0A382HT20-F1
#
_cell.length_a   1.000
_cell.length_b   1.000
_cell.length_c   1.000
_cell.angle_alpha   90.00
_cell.angle_beta   90.00
_cell.angle_gamma   90.00
#
_symmetry.space_group_name_H-M   'P 1'
#
loop_
_entity.id
_entity.type
_entity.pdbx_description
1 polymer ?
#
loop_
_entity_poly.entity_id
_entity_poly.type
_entity_poly.pdbx_seq_one_letter_code
_entity_poly.pdbx_strand_id
1 'polypeptide(L)' 'MTIRSTVLALVCLAAATQVEAQDLARARPESVGLSSSGLAKATDVLRAHVESGDIAGVVAAVARRGKVVYFECGY' A
#
# COMPACT_ATOMS: atom_id res chain seq x y z
N MET A 1 26.12 29.19 28.13
CA MET A 1 26.13 28.77 26.71
C MET A 1 25.20 27.58 26.43
N THR A 2 24.85 26.79 27.43
CA THR A 2 23.96 25.60 27.33
C THR A 2 22.48 25.95 27.09
N ILE A 3 21.91 26.87 27.87
CA ILE A 3 20.48 27.24 27.82
C ILE A 3 20.03 27.72 26.42
N ARG A 4 20.85 28.54 25.75
CA ARG A 4 20.56 29.02 24.38
C ARG A 4 20.51 27.88 23.38
N SER A 5 21.39 26.90 23.51
CA SER A 5 21.39 25.73 22.62
C SER A 5 20.17 24.82 22.87
N THR A 6 19.75 24.68 24.13
CA THR A 6 18.55 23.90 24.49
C THR A 6 17.28 24.55 23.96
N VAL A 7 17.17 25.88 24.08
CA VAL A 7 16.03 26.64 23.54
C VAL A 7 15.98 26.52 22.01
N LEU A 8 17.12 26.63 21.33
CA LEU A 8 17.19 26.48 19.88
C LEU A 8 16.77 25.06 19.44
N ALA A 9 17.24 24.02 20.13
CA ALA A 9 16.86 22.64 19.84
C ALA A 9 15.35 22.40 20.02
N LEU A 10 14.74 22.97 21.07
CA LEU A 10 13.31 22.89 21.33
C LEU A 10 12.47 23.59 20.25
N VAL A 11 12.92 24.76 19.80
CA VAL A 11 12.27 25.49 18.70
C VAL A 11 12.39 24.71 17.38
N CYS A 12 13.55 24.13 17.09
CA CYS A 12 13.75 23.29 15.90
C CYS A 12 12.84 22.05 15.92
N LEU A 13 12.68 21.42 17.09
CA LEU A 13 11.81 20.25 17.22
C LEU A 13 10.33 20.61 17.07
N ALA A 14 9.90 21.76 17.60
CA ALA A 14 8.54 22.27 17.44
C ALA A 14 8.23 22.73 16.01
N ALA A 15 9.24 23.19 15.27
CA ALA A 15 9.11 23.63 13.88
C ALA A 15 9.21 22.48 12.85
N ALA A 16 9.47 21.25 13.30
CA ALA A 16 9.52 20.11 12.40
C ALA A 16 8.14 19.84 11.81
N THR A 17 8.03 19.93 10.48
CA THR A 17 6.80 19.56 9.76
C THR A 17 6.56 18.07 9.87
N GLN A 18 5.33 17.67 10.19
CA GLN A 18 4.93 16.28 10.18
C GLN A 18 4.99 15.74 8.76
N VAL A 19 5.82 14.72 8.53
CA VAL A 19 5.85 13.99 7.27
C VAL A 19 4.83 12.86 7.37
N GLU A 20 3.67 13.06 6.75
CA GLU A 20 2.70 11.98 6.54
C GLU A 20 3.21 11.06 5.42
N ALA A 21 3.17 9.74 5.65
CA ALA A 21 3.45 8.77 4.60
C ALA A 21 2.42 8.95 3.47
N GLN A 22 2.89 9.16 2.24
CA GLN A 22 1.97 9.31 1.10
C GLN A 22 1.33 7.96 0.78
N ASP A 23 0.00 7.90 0.89
CA ASP A 23 -0.78 6.73 0.49
C ASP A 23 -0.77 6.57 -1.04
N LEU A 24 -0.77 5.33 -1.51
CA LEU A 24 -0.82 5.03 -2.94
C LEU A 24 -2.26 5.24 -3.43
N ALA A 25 -2.46 6.22 -4.30
CA ALA A 25 -3.77 6.49 -4.89
C ALA A 25 -4.36 5.21 -5.53
N ARG A 26 -5.61 4.90 -5.23
CA ARG A 26 -6.32 3.80 -5.91
C ARG A 26 -6.77 4.23 -7.30
N ALA A 27 -6.61 3.34 -8.28
CA ALA A 27 -7.10 3.58 -9.64
C ALA A 27 -7.57 2.30 -10.33
N ARG A 28 -8.29 2.45 -11.43
CA ARG A 28 -8.74 1.31 -12.24
C ARG A 28 -7.54 0.64 -12.94
N PRO A 29 -7.47 -0.69 -13.03
CA PRO A 29 -6.44 -1.41 -13.79
C PRO A 29 -6.28 -0.89 -15.23
N GLU A 30 -7.37 -0.53 -15.88
CA GLU A 30 -7.38 -0.06 -17.27
C GLU A 30 -6.58 1.24 -17.42
N SER A 31 -6.62 2.11 -16.41
CA SER A 31 -5.90 3.40 -16.42
C SER A 31 -4.38 3.25 -16.43
N VAL A 32 -3.89 2.08 -16.01
CA VAL A 32 -2.47 1.76 -16.01
C VAL A 32 -2.11 0.75 -17.09
N GLY A 33 -3.03 0.35 -17.98
CA GLY A 33 -2.80 -0.65 -19.02
C GLY A 33 -2.78 -2.09 -18.51
N LEU A 34 -3.57 -2.38 -17.47
CA LEU A 34 -3.88 -3.73 -16.99
C LEU A 34 -5.36 -4.03 -17.25
N SER A 35 -5.69 -5.31 -17.36
CA SER A 35 -7.07 -5.75 -17.57
C SER A 35 -7.68 -6.22 -16.24
N SER A 36 -8.83 -5.67 -15.85
CA SER A 36 -9.58 -6.17 -14.70
C SER A 36 -9.95 -7.65 -14.84
N SER A 37 -10.28 -8.12 -16.05
CA SER A 37 -10.59 -9.54 -16.28
C SER A 37 -9.38 -10.45 -16.14
N GLY A 38 -8.16 -9.95 -16.43
CA GLY A 38 -6.93 -10.69 -16.18
C GLY A 38 -6.64 -10.85 -14.70
N LEU A 39 -6.86 -9.78 -13.92
CA LEU A 39 -6.71 -9.79 -12.47
C LEU A 39 -7.77 -10.67 -11.78
N ALA A 40 -9.00 -10.68 -12.30
CA ALA A 40 -10.04 -11.60 -11.84
C ALA A 40 -9.62 -13.08 -11.99
N LYS A 41 -9.09 -13.46 -13.16
CA LYS A 41 -8.56 -14.83 -13.38
C LYS A 41 -7.43 -15.20 -12.41
N ALA A 42 -6.54 -14.25 -12.11
CA ALA A 42 -5.50 -14.47 -11.11
C ALA A 42 -6.09 -14.70 -9.71
N THR A 43 -7.14 -13.95 -9.36
CA THR A 43 -7.91 -14.14 -8.12
C THR A 43 -8.51 -15.54 -8.04
N ASP A 44 -9.11 -16.02 -9.13
CA ASP A 44 -9.75 -17.34 -9.16
C ASP A 44 -8.75 -18.48 -8.94
N VAL A 45 -7.56 -18.37 -9.52
CA VAL A 45 -6.47 -19.34 -9.29
C VAL A 45 -6.05 -19.34 -7.82
N LEU A 46 -5.86 -18.16 -7.23
CA LEU A 46 -5.49 -18.03 -5.82
C LEU A 46 -6.57 -18.62 -4.90
N ARG A 47 -7.84 -18.35 -5.19
CA ARG A 47 -8.97 -18.90 -4.44
C ARG A 47 -9.03 -20.42 -4.53
N ALA A 48 -8.77 -21.00 -5.70
CA ALA A 48 -8.74 -22.45 -5.86
C ALA A 48 -7.68 -23.14 -4.98
N HIS A 49 -6.54 -22.49 -4.73
CA HIS A 49 -5.50 -23.02 -3.83
C HIS A 49 -5.89 -22.90 -2.35
N VAL A 50 -6.71 -21.90 -1.99
CA VAL A 50 -7.30 -21.80 -0.66
C VAL A 50 -8.32 -22.93 -0.46
N GLU A 51 -9.20 -23.12 -1.43
CA GLU A 51 -10.26 -24.13 -1.41
C GLU A 51 -9.70 -25.57 -1.41
N SER A 52 -8.59 -25.82 -2.10
CA SER A 52 -7.89 -27.12 -2.06
C SER A 52 -7.18 -27.40 -0.72
N GLY A 53 -7.05 -26.39 0.14
CA GLY A 53 -6.30 -26.48 1.40
C GLY A 53 -4.79 -26.39 1.22
N ASP A 54 -4.30 -26.03 0.02
CA ASP A 54 -2.87 -25.84 -0.24
C ASP A 54 -2.33 -24.58 0.46
N ILE A 55 -3.17 -23.57 0.63
CA ILE A 55 -2.88 -22.34 1.38
C ILE A 55 -4.03 -22.01 2.34
N ALA A 56 -3.71 -21.51 3.54
CA ALA A 56 -4.70 -21.19 4.57
C ALA A 56 -5.37 -19.80 4.40
N GLY A 57 -5.13 -19.15 3.26
CA GLY A 57 -5.61 -17.81 2.97
C GLY A 57 -4.69 -17.08 2.00
N VAL A 58 -5.18 -15.97 1.44
CA VAL A 58 -4.46 -15.20 0.43
C VAL A 58 -4.70 -13.70 0.57
N VAL A 59 -3.63 -12.92 0.40
CA VAL A 59 -3.69 -11.47 0.22
C VAL A 59 -2.90 -11.14 -1.04
N ALA A 60 -3.53 -10.43 -1.98
CA ALA A 60 -2.92 -10.06 -3.24
C ALA A 60 -3.11 -8.57 -3.51
N ALA A 61 -2.04 -7.87 -3.89
CA ALA A 61 -2.07 -6.46 -4.23
C ALA A 61 -1.23 -6.20 -5.48
N VAL A 62 -1.73 -5.36 -6.38
CA VAL A 62 -0.99 -4.92 -7.58
C VAL A 62 -0.97 -3.40 -7.63
N ALA A 63 0.24 -2.85 -7.67
CA ALA A 63 0.49 -1.43 -7.87
C ALA A 63 1.25 -1.19 -9.17
N ARG A 64 0.83 -0.19 -9.95
CA ARG A 64 1.50 0.23 -11.19
C ARG A 64 1.39 1.74 -11.36
N ARG A 65 2.48 2.38 -11.80
CA ARG A 65 2.56 3.86 -11.98
C ARG A 65 2.18 4.65 -10.70
N GLY A 66 2.65 4.18 -9.54
CA GLY A 66 2.38 4.83 -8.25
C GLY A 66 0.91 4.77 -7.80
N LYS A 67 0.14 3.81 -8.34
CA LYS A 67 -1.27 3.63 -8.00
C LYS A 67 -1.53 2.17 -7.65
N VAL A 68 -2.30 1.92 -6.59
CA VAL A 68 -2.84 0.58 -6.30
C VAL A 68 -4.03 0.37 -7.23
N VAL A 69 -3.98 -0.70 -8.02
CA VAL A 69 -5.03 -0.97 -9.01
C VAL A 69 -5.81 -2.23 -8.74
N TYR A 70 -5.33 -3.06 -7.82
CA TYR A 70 -6.02 -4.26 -7.39
C TYR A 70 -5.56 -4.64 -5.98
N PHE A 71 -6.50 -5.04 -5.14
CA PHE A 71 -6.27 -5.47 -3.78
C PHE A 71 -7.37 -6.46 -3.38
N GLU A 72 -6.99 -7.67 -3.02
CA GLU A 72 -7.90 -8.75 -2.59
C GLU A 72 -7.37 -9.39 -1.31
N CYS A 73 -8.28 -9.78 -0.44
CA CYS A 73 -7.99 -10.57 0.76
C CYS A 73 -9.04 -11.65 0.99
N GLY A 74 -8.58 -12.84 1.34
CA GLY A 74 -9.43 -14.01 1.63
C GLY A 74 -8.75 -14.97 2.60
N TYR A 75 -9.56 -15.79 3.26
CA TYR A 75 -9.14 -16.86 4.17
C TYR A 75 -9.38 -18.21 3.51
#